data_AF-A0A2T6DG12-F1
#
_entry.id   AF-A0A2T6DG12-F1
#
_cell.length_a   1.000
_cell.length_b   1.000
_cell.length_c   1.000
_cell.angle_alpha   90.00
_cell.angle_beta   90.00
_cell.angle_gamma   90.00
#
_symmetry.space_group_name_H-M   'P 1'
#
loop_
_entity.id
_entity.type
_entity.pdbx_description
1 polymer ?
#
loop_
_entity_poly.entity_id
_entity_poly.type
_entity_poly.pdbx_seq_one_letter_code
_entity_poly.pdbx_strand_id
1 'polypeptide(L)'
;MLSSASPHVFVSHCVSVRSRAALWQVALVAGLIGVGGCGKAPDSKGTQRPAAAASSPAAAVFEDATQAAGIAFVHQLANGQLDNIMKSDGAGGTFLDYDGDGLMDVYLVNSGPVPGLSDAPPGTVRLSNRLYRNRGDGTFEDVTQRAGVEGRGFGTTAAAADYDNDGHTDLLVVNFGELILFHNRG
;
A
#
# COMPACT_ATOMS: atom_id res chain seq x y z
N MET A 1 -29.49 39.75 -35.92
CA MET A 1 -30.00 38.68 -36.81
C MET A 1 -29.04 37.50 -36.65
N LEU A 2 -29.28 36.66 -35.64
CA LEU A 2 -29.99 35.38 -35.71
C LEU A 2 -29.19 34.29 -36.41
N SER A 3 -28.59 33.39 -35.63
CA SER A 3 -28.53 31.94 -35.84
C SER A 3 -27.63 31.35 -34.74
N SER A 4 -27.87 30.24 -34.05
CA SER A 4 -28.99 29.34 -33.79
C SER A 4 -28.38 28.30 -32.85
N ALA A 5 -28.99 28.05 -31.69
CA ALA A 5 -28.52 27.08 -30.71
C ALA A 5 -28.83 25.64 -31.12
N SER A 6 -28.03 24.67 -30.66
CA SER A 6 -28.48 23.32 -30.28
C SER A 6 -27.47 22.66 -29.33
N PRO A 7 -27.90 22.17 -28.15
CA PRO A 7 -27.05 21.46 -27.20
C PRO A 7 -27.10 19.95 -27.46
N HIS A 8 -25.94 19.29 -27.47
CA HIS A 8 -25.87 17.83 -27.47
C HIS A 8 -25.97 17.29 -26.03
N VAL A 9 -27.11 16.67 -25.74
CA VAL A 9 -27.35 15.84 -24.56
C VAL A 9 -26.61 14.52 -24.75
N PHE A 10 -25.64 14.21 -23.88
CA PHE A 10 -25.03 12.88 -23.81
C PHE A 10 -25.72 12.07 -22.71
N VAL A 11 -26.32 10.96 -23.13
CA VAL A 11 -27.01 9.99 -22.29
C VAL A 11 -25.98 9.05 -21.66
N SER A 12 -25.94 9.05 -20.32
CA SER A 12 -25.16 8.12 -19.49
C SER A 12 -25.63 6.68 -19.71
N HIS A 13 -24.79 5.83 -20.32
CA HIS A 13 -25.02 4.40 -20.39
C HIS A 13 -24.39 3.72 -19.17
N CYS A 14 -25.24 3.23 -18.28
CA CYS A 14 -24.87 2.40 -17.14
C CYS A 14 -24.46 1.00 -17.63
N VAL A 15 -23.17 0.70 -17.68
CA VAL A 15 -22.66 -0.63 -18.02
C VAL A 15 -22.61 -1.48 -16.74
N SER A 16 -23.60 -2.36 -16.59
CA SER A 16 -23.64 -3.39 -15.55
C SER A 16 -22.61 -4.48 -15.85
N VAL A 17 -21.50 -4.51 -15.10
CA VAL A 17 -20.53 -5.62 -15.11
C VAL A 17 -21.01 -6.71 -14.15
N ARG A 18 -21.53 -7.83 -14.68
CA ARG A 18 -21.83 -9.03 -13.89
C ARG A 18 -20.60 -9.93 -13.82
N SER A 19 -20.01 -10.02 -12.62
CA SER A 19 -18.94 -10.96 -12.28
C SER A 19 -19.40 -12.42 -12.44
N ARG A 20 -18.65 -13.23 -13.20
CA ARG A 20 -18.84 -14.69 -13.27
C ARG A 20 -17.71 -15.37 -12.50
N ALA A 21 -18.01 -15.86 -11.30
CA ALA A 21 -17.15 -16.78 -10.57
C ALA A 21 -17.16 -18.15 -11.24
N ALA A 22 -15.98 -18.71 -11.53
CA ALA A 22 -15.82 -20.07 -12.07
C ALA A 22 -15.28 -20.99 -10.96
N LEU A 23 -16.11 -21.97 -10.56
CA LEU A 23 -15.75 -23.07 -9.66
C LEU A 23 -15.08 -24.17 -10.47
N TRP A 24 -13.90 -24.63 -10.03
CA TRP A 24 -13.27 -25.86 -10.53
C TRP A 24 -13.38 -26.95 -9.47
N GLN A 25 -14.13 -28.01 -9.77
CA GLN A 25 -14.02 -29.31 -9.10
C GLN A 25 -13.37 -30.28 -10.09
N VAL A 26 -12.30 -30.97 -9.67
CA VAL A 26 -11.75 -32.12 -10.38
C VAL A 26 -11.77 -33.32 -9.45
N ALA A 27 -12.40 -34.39 -9.91
CA ALA A 27 -12.60 -35.66 -9.23
C ALA A 27 -11.36 -36.57 -9.34
N LEU A 28 -11.10 -37.32 -8.26
CA LEU A 28 -10.10 -38.39 -8.17
C LEU A 28 -10.57 -39.65 -8.89
N VAL A 29 -9.73 -40.26 -9.74
CA VAL A 29 -9.92 -41.62 -10.25
C VAL A 29 -8.78 -42.50 -9.76
N ALA A 30 -9.14 -43.51 -8.97
CA ALA A 30 -8.27 -44.60 -8.55
C ALA A 30 -8.31 -45.73 -9.59
N GLY A 31 -7.14 -46.26 -9.97
CA GLY A 31 -7.01 -47.44 -10.81
C GLY A 31 -5.76 -48.23 -10.44
N LEU A 32 -5.96 -49.33 -9.71
CA LEU A 32 -4.99 -50.39 -9.45
C LEU A 32 -5.27 -51.56 -10.40
N ILE A 33 -4.23 -52.12 -11.02
CA ILE A 33 -4.01 -53.56 -11.23
C ILE A 33 -2.52 -53.72 -11.59
N GLY A 34 -1.82 -54.62 -10.89
CA GLY A 34 -0.41 -54.94 -11.12
C GLY A 34 -0.18 -56.42 -11.43
N VAL A 35 1.06 -56.73 -11.83
CA VAL A 35 1.79 -58.01 -11.75
C VAL A 35 3.27 -57.60 -11.88
N GLY A 36 4.29 -58.01 -11.13
CA GLY A 36 4.55 -59.13 -10.22
C GLY A 36 5.99 -59.60 -10.53
N GLY A 37 6.94 -59.46 -9.60
CA GLY A 37 8.33 -59.89 -9.78
C GLY A 37 9.18 -59.79 -8.52
N CYS A 38 9.67 -60.94 -8.04
CA CYS A 38 10.21 -61.22 -6.71
C CYS A 38 11.58 -60.60 -6.37
N GLY A 39 11.73 -60.19 -5.10
CA GLY A 39 13.02 -60.01 -4.42
C GLY A 39 12.81 -59.65 -2.95
N LYS A 40 12.98 -60.62 -2.03
CA LYS A 40 12.91 -60.41 -0.57
C LYS A 40 14.14 -59.63 -0.09
N ALA A 41 13.93 -58.51 0.60
CA ALA A 41 14.93 -57.84 1.44
C ALA A 41 14.48 -57.92 2.91
N PRO A 42 15.40 -58.05 3.88
CA PRO A 42 15.10 -58.50 5.25
C PRO A 42 14.43 -57.43 6.11
N ASP A 43 13.60 -57.91 7.05
CA ASP A 43 12.85 -57.14 8.04
C ASP A 43 13.76 -56.25 8.91
N SER A 44 13.68 -54.93 8.72
CA SER A 44 14.14 -53.97 9.71
C SER A 44 12.94 -53.56 10.57
N LYS A 45 12.92 -54.05 11.82
CA LYS A 45 12.01 -53.54 12.86
C LYS A 45 12.43 -52.11 13.19
N GLY A 46 11.88 -51.16 12.46
CA GLY A 46 11.98 -49.73 12.79
C GLY A 46 11.19 -49.46 14.06
N THR A 47 11.89 -49.18 15.15
CA THR A 47 11.32 -48.60 16.37
C THR A 47 10.68 -47.26 16.01
N GLN A 48 9.35 -47.22 15.96
CA GLN A 48 8.60 -45.97 15.76
C GLN A 48 8.89 -45.04 16.94
N ARG A 49 9.66 -43.98 16.68
CA ARG A 49 9.89 -42.90 17.64
C ARG A 49 8.52 -42.29 17.99
N PRO A 50 8.17 -42.13 19.28
CA PRO A 50 6.90 -41.53 19.65
C PRO A 50 6.78 -40.16 18.98
N ALA A 51 5.65 -39.93 18.31
CA ALA A 51 5.36 -38.65 17.67
C ALA A 51 5.41 -37.56 18.75
N ALA A 52 6.37 -36.65 18.62
CA ALA A 52 6.40 -35.45 19.45
C ALA A 52 5.07 -34.73 19.26
N ALA A 53 4.38 -34.45 20.37
CA ALA A 53 3.18 -33.64 20.35
C ALA A 53 3.52 -32.31 19.66
N ALA A 54 2.82 -32.03 18.56
CA ALA A 54 2.98 -30.77 17.85
C ALA A 54 2.58 -29.64 18.81
N SER A 55 3.55 -28.83 19.21
CA SER A 55 3.29 -27.57 19.90
C SER A 55 2.40 -26.70 19.01
N SER A 56 1.27 -26.22 19.53
CA SER A 56 0.42 -25.26 18.84
C SER A 56 1.27 -24.05 18.40
N PRO A 57 1.08 -23.51 17.18
CA PRO A 57 1.83 -22.34 16.76
C PRO A 57 1.50 -21.19 17.70
N ALA A 58 2.53 -20.53 18.25
CA ALA A 58 2.36 -19.31 19.02
C ALA A 58 1.61 -18.29 18.15
N ALA A 59 0.62 -17.60 18.71
CA ALA A 59 -0.12 -16.56 18.01
C ALA A 59 0.87 -15.49 17.50
N ALA A 60 0.64 -14.99 16.29
CA ALA A 60 1.45 -13.92 15.72
C ALA A 60 1.37 -12.68 16.62
N VAL A 61 2.51 -12.00 16.83
CA VAL A 61 2.58 -10.76 17.64
C VAL A 61 2.03 -9.55 16.84
N PHE A 62 1.92 -9.68 15.52
CA PHE A 62 1.41 -8.63 14.63
C PHE A 62 0.14 -9.09 13.91
N GLU A 63 -0.79 -8.16 13.76
CA GLU A 63 -1.96 -8.27 12.89
C GLU A 63 -1.97 -7.11 11.88
N ASP A 64 -2.59 -7.33 10.71
CA ASP A 64 -2.82 -6.26 9.75
C ASP A 64 -4.03 -5.42 10.17
N ALA A 65 -3.77 -4.22 10.67
CA ALA A 65 -4.78 -3.27 11.10
C ALA A 65 -5.09 -2.19 10.05
N THR A 66 -4.50 -2.22 8.85
CA THR A 66 -4.50 -1.10 7.90
C THR A 66 -5.91 -0.61 7.57
N GLN A 67 -6.80 -1.55 7.21
CA GLN A 67 -8.19 -1.23 6.88
C GLN A 67 -8.99 -0.82 8.12
N ALA A 68 -8.80 -1.51 9.25
CA ALA A 68 -9.51 -1.21 10.51
C ALA A 68 -9.13 0.18 11.06
N ALA A 69 -7.87 0.57 10.87
CA ALA A 69 -7.33 1.87 11.25
C ALA A 69 -7.75 3.00 10.30
N GLY A 70 -8.40 2.71 9.17
CA GLY A 70 -8.84 3.72 8.21
C GLY A 70 -7.73 4.30 7.34
N ILE A 71 -6.57 3.64 7.25
CA ILE A 71 -5.46 4.09 6.41
C ILE A 71 -5.69 3.61 4.97
N ALA A 72 -5.97 4.53 4.06
CA ALA A 72 -6.26 4.27 2.64
C ALA A 72 -5.15 4.79 1.72
N PHE A 73 -3.89 4.48 2.05
CA PHE A 73 -2.74 4.93 1.28
C PHE A 73 -2.47 4.02 0.08
N VAL A 74 -2.26 4.62 -1.09
CA VAL A 74 -1.79 3.94 -2.30
C VAL A 74 -0.52 4.60 -2.75
N HIS A 75 0.58 3.84 -2.68
CA HIS A 75 1.84 4.26 -3.26
C HIS A 75 1.75 4.20 -4.80
N GLN A 76 2.10 5.29 -5.46
CA GLN A 76 2.10 5.38 -6.91
C GLN A 76 3.52 5.19 -7.45
N LEU A 77 3.68 4.15 -8.27
CA LEU A 77 4.78 4.10 -9.23
C LEU A 77 4.37 4.93 -10.45
N ALA A 78 5.21 5.86 -10.90
CA ALA A 78 4.85 6.85 -11.93
C ALA A 78 4.14 6.29 -13.19
N ASN A 79 4.50 5.09 -13.66
CA ASN A 79 3.83 4.39 -14.78
C ASN A 79 3.29 3.00 -14.39
N GLY A 80 3.20 2.68 -13.10
CA GLY A 80 2.74 1.38 -12.61
C GLY A 80 3.70 0.21 -12.88
N GLN A 81 4.90 0.46 -13.42
CA GLN A 81 5.91 -0.57 -13.68
C GLN A 81 7.22 -0.26 -12.95
N LEU A 82 7.88 -1.31 -12.48
CA LEU A 82 9.21 -1.23 -11.91
C LEU A 82 10.24 -1.46 -13.02
N ASP A 83 10.71 -0.39 -13.66
CA ASP A 83 11.58 -0.47 -14.85
C ASP A 83 12.90 0.30 -14.71
N ASN A 84 13.13 1.00 -13.58
CA ASN A 84 14.37 1.72 -13.30
C ASN A 84 14.66 1.86 -11.80
N ILE A 85 15.89 2.26 -11.45
CA ILE A 85 16.38 2.35 -10.06
C ILE A 85 15.55 3.33 -9.24
N MET A 86 15.22 4.50 -9.80
CA MET A 86 14.44 5.51 -9.09
C MET A 86 13.09 4.95 -8.62
N LYS A 87 12.45 4.15 -9.46
CA LYS A 87 11.19 3.45 -9.12
C LYS A 87 11.38 2.32 -8.11
N SER A 88 12.60 1.80 -7.96
CA SER A 88 12.98 0.77 -6.99
C SER A 88 13.27 1.31 -5.59
N ASP A 89 13.62 2.58 -5.46
CA ASP A 89 13.97 3.17 -4.15
C ASP A 89 12.75 3.29 -3.21
N GLY A 90 11.53 3.18 -3.76
CA GLY A 90 10.28 3.21 -3.02
C GLY A 90 10.01 4.56 -2.35
N ALA A 91 8.99 4.61 -1.49
CA ALA A 91 8.76 5.75 -0.61
C ALA A 91 8.63 5.31 0.85
N GLY A 92 9.13 6.15 1.73
CA GLY A 92 9.06 6.01 3.18
C GLY A 92 7.90 6.81 3.79
N GLY A 93 8.00 6.96 5.11
CA GLY A 93 7.10 7.76 5.91
C GLY A 93 7.74 8.10 7.24
N THR A 94 7.10 8.95 8.02
CA THR A 94 7.51 9.27 9.39
C THR A 94 6.30 9.35 10.30
N PHE A 95 6.54 9.05 11.57
CA PHE A 95 5.65 9.40 12.64
C PHE A 95 5.96 10.84 13.11
N LEU A 96 4.94 11.59 13.51
CA LEU A 96 5.04 12.93 14.09
C LEU A 96 3.78 13.25 14.88
N ASP A 97 3.85 14.10 15.89
CA ASP A 97 2.67 14.73 16.51
C ASP A 97 2.45 16.08 15.83
N TYR A 98 1.55 16.13 14.83
CA TYR A 98 1.43 17.32 13.96
C TYR A 98 0.61 18.44 14.61
N ASP A 99 -0.31 18.12 15.52
CA ASP A 99 -1.17 19.11 16.18
C ASP A 99 -0.95 19.23 17.70
N GLY A 100 0.04 18.53 18.25
CA GLY A 100 0.47 18.66 19.64
C GLY A 100 -0.49 18.01 20.63
N ASP A 101 -1.33 17.07 20.19
CA ASP A 101 -2.31 16.40 21.05
C ASP A 101 -1.72 15.19 21.83
N GLY A 102 -0.43 14.90 21.61
CA GLY A 102 0.30 13.82 22.26
C GLY A 102 0.05 12.46 21.63
N LEU A 103 -0.79 12.37 20.60
CA LEU A 103 -0.97 11.17 19.80
C LEU A 103 -0.06 11.23 18.57
N MET A 104 0.59 10.11 18.29
CA MET A 104 1.48 10.04 17.14
C MET A 104 0.68 9.83 15.86
N ASP A 105 0.84 10.75 14.92
CA ASP A 105 0.29 10.74 13.57
C ASP A 105 1.24 10.07 12.59
N VAL A 106 0.75 9.82 11.36
CA VAL A 106 1.53 9.16 10.31
C VAL A 106 1.55 9.99 9.04
N TYR A 107 2.75 10.30 8.55
CA TYR A 107 2.97 10.88 7.24
C TYR A 107 3.58 9.85 6.29
N LEU A 108 2.96 9.65 5.12
CA LEU A 108 3.39 8.72 4.07
C LEU A 108 3.75 9.47 2.79
N VAL A 109 4.93 9.17 2.25
CA VAL A 109 5.47 9.81 1.06
C VAL A 109 5.04 9.05 -0.20
N ASN A 110 4.78 9.78 -1.27
CA ASN A 110 4.43 9.24 -2.57
C ASN A 110 5.45 9.66 -3.64
N SER A 111 5.57 8.83 -4.68
CA SER A 111 6.56 8.98 -5.74
C SER A 111 5.86 9.24 -7.07
N GLY A 112 5.07 10.31 -7.08
CA GLY A 112 4.25 10.70 -8.23
C GLY A 112 5.05 10.91 -9.52
N PRO A 113 4.38 10.97 -10.68
CA PRO A 113 5.03 11.22 -11.95
C PRO A 113 5.73 12.58 -11.96
N VAL A 114 6.96 12.60 -12.47
CA VAL A 114 7.79 13.80 -12.62
C VAL A 114 8.04 14.07 -14.11
N PRO A 115 7.61 15.23 -14.64
CA PRO A 115 7.87 15.61 -16.03
C PRO A 115 9.36 15.57 -16.37
N GLY A 116 9.71 14.89 -17.46
CA GLY A 116 11.10 14.77 -17.92
C GLY A 116 11.95 13.72 -17.18
N LEU A 117 11.41 13.09 -16.14
CA LEU A 117 12.12 12.05 -15.37
C LEU A 117 11.36 10.71 -15.34
N SER A 118 10.03 10.72 -15.49
CA SER A 118 9.21 9.51 -15.52
C SER A 118 8.37 9.37 -16.78
N ASP A 119 8.33 8.17 -17.35
CA ASP A 119 7.54 7.80 -18.54
C ASP A 119 6.07 7.51 -18.20
N ALA A 120 5.42 8.38 -17.44
CA ALA A 120 4.01 8.22 -17.10
C ALA A 120 3.11 8.49 -18.33
N PRO A 121 2.08 7.66 -18.59
CA PRO A 121 1.12 7.92 -19.66
C PRO A 121 0.50 9.33 -19.55
N PRO A 122 0.25 10.02 -20.68
CA PRO A 122 -0.44 11.31 -20.67
C PRO A 122 -1.77 11.25 -19.90
N GLY A 123 -2.02 12.24 -19.04
CA GLY A 123 -3.22 12.30 -18.20
C GLY A 123 -3.14 11.47 -16.90
N THR A 124 -2.00 10.86 -16.58
CA THR A 124 -1.80 10.20 -15.28
C THR A 124 -1.96 11.20 -14.15
N VAL A 125 -2.95 10.97 -13.28
CA VAL A 125 -3.16 11.79 -12.08
C VAL A 125 -2.06 11.46 -11.07
N ARG A 126 -1.46 12.50 -10.49
CA ARG A 126 -0.50 12.35 -9.39
C ARG A 126 -1.25 12.06 -8.09
N LEU A 127 -0.88 10.97 -7.42
CA LEU A 127 -1.27 10.74 -6.03
C LEU A 127 -0.37 11.57 -5.11
N SER A 128 -0.99 12.20 -4.12
CA SER A 128 -0.29 13.01 -3.12
C SER A 128 0.40 12.14 -2.07
N ASN A 129 1.30 12.77 -1.31
CA ASN A 129 1.65 12.31 0.04
C ASN A 129 0.38 12.32 0.91
N ARG A 130 0.42 11.64 2.06
CA ARG A 130 -0.71 11.60 2.99
C ARG A 130 -0.28 11.87 4.42
N LEU A 131 -1.02 12.72 5.12
CA LEU A 131 -0.96 12.88 6.57
C LEU A 131 -2.24 12.31 7.19
N TYR A 132 -2.05 11.33 8.06
CA TYR A 132 -3.11 10.66 8.80
C TYR A 132 -3.02 11.05 10.27
N ARG A 133 -4.02 11.80 10.74
CA ARG A 133 -4.18 12.16 12.15
C ARG A 133 -4.67 10.97 12.95
N ASN A 134 -4.03 10.65 14.06
CA ASN A 134 -4.48 9.64 15.00
C ASN A 134 -5.67 10.16 15.83
N ARG A 135 -6.74 9.37 15.93
CA ARG A 135 -7.94 9.73 16.72
C ARG A 135 -7.91 9.23 18.16
N GLY A 136 -6.91 8.41 18.52
CA GLY A 136 -6.76 7.83 19.85
C GLY A 136 -7.62 6.59 20.12
N ASP A 137 -8.47 6.21 19.16
CA ASP A 137 -9.35 5.02 19.23
C ASP A 137 -8.86 3.86 18.34
N GLY A 138 -7.62 3.94 17.86
CA GLY A 138 -7.04 3.01 16.90
C GLY A 138 -7.35 3.32 15.43
N THR A 139 -8.06 4.41 15.16
CA THR A 139 -8.36 4.89 13.80
C THR A 139 -7.62 6.18 13.46
N PHE A 140 -7.53 6.46 12.15
CA PHE A 140 -6.90 7.65 11.61
C PHE A 140 -7.85 8.43 10.69
N GLU A 141 -7.62 9.74 10.61
CA GLU A 141 -8.27 10.67 9.68
C GLU A 141 -7.27 11.20 8.67
N ASP A 142 -7.61 11.19 7.39
CA ASP A 142 -6.81 11.89 6.38
C ASP A 142 -6.99 13.41 6.55
N VAL A 143 -5.92 14.09 6.95
CA VAL A 143 -5.88 15.54 7.17
C VAL A 143 -4.96 16.25 6.17
N THR A 144 -4.50 15.54 5.13
CA THR A 144 -3.47 15.99 4.19
C THR A 144 -3.76 17.37 3.59
N GLN A 145 -4.99 17.56 3.07
CA GLN A 145 -5.39 18.83 2.47
C GLN A 145 -5.56 19.94 3.51
N ARG A 146 -6.11 19.59 4.68
CA ARG A 146 -6.29 20.53 5.78
C ARG A 146 -4.96 21.07 6.30
N ALA A 147 -3.95 20.20 6.38
CA ALA A 147 -2.59 20.53 6.79
C ALA A 147 -1.73 21.12 5.66
N GLY A 148 -2.15 21.02 4.39
CA GLY A 148 -1.40 21.57 3.26
C GLY A 148 -0.12 20.82 2.89
N VAL A 149 -0.02 19.54 3.25
CA VAL A 149 1.20 18.71 3.13
C VAL A 149 1.10 17.65 2.02
N GLU A 150 0.34 17.93 0.96
CA GLU A 150 0.15 17.01 -0.17
C GLU A 150 1.46 16.65 -0.90
N GLY A 151 2.51 17.46 -0.69
CA GLY A 151 3.82 17.28 -1.30
C GLY A 151 3.81 17.48 -2.82
N ARG A 152 4.98 17.33 -3.44
CA ARG A 152 5.18 17.39 -4.90
C ARG A 152 6.43 16.59 -5.27
N GLY A 153 6.61 16.33 -6.57
CA GLY A 153 7.79 15.63 -7.08
C GLY A 153 7.79 14.13 -6.82
N PHE A 154 8.97 13.52 -6.95
CA PHE A 154 9.22 12.12 -6.64
C PHE A 154 9.83 12.03 -5.24
N GLY A 155 8.99 11.78 -4.23
CA GLY A 155 9.43 11.63 -2.85
C GLY A 155 10.04 10.27 -2.57
N THR A 156 11.03 10.25 -1.68
CA THR A 156 11.71 9.03 -1.23
C THR A 156 11.50 8.80 0.26
N THR A 157 11.60 9.84 1.09
CA THR A 157 11.44 9.72 2.54
C THR A 157 11.02 11.04 3.16
N ALA A 158 10.68 11.00 4.45
CA ALA A 158 10.42 12.17 5.27
C ALA A 158 11.12 12.04 6.62
N ALA A 159 11.37 13.19 7.25
CA ALA A 159 11.84 13.30 8.62
C ALA A 159 11.02 14.37 9.34
N ALA A 160 10.76 14.16 10.62
CA ALA A 160 10.05 15.09 11.48
C ALA A 160 10.94 15.57 12.62
N ALA A 161 10.96 16.87 12.86
CA ALA A 161 11.69 17.51 13.95
C ALA A 161 11.17 18.95 14.11
N ASP A 162 11.15 19.45 15.34
CA ASP A 162 11.00 20.88 15.61
C ASP A 162 12.35 21.57 15.32
N TYR A 163 12.50 22.19 14.14
CA TYR A 163 13.81 22.69 13.69
C TYR A 163 14.12 24.10 14.22
N ASP A 164 13.09 24.87 14.56
CA ASP A 164 13.24 26.24 15.06
C ASP A 164 12.99 26.40 16.56
N ASN A 165 12.62 25.30 17.24
CA ASN A 165 12.31 25.21 18.66
C ASN A 165 11.07 26.05 19.05
N ASP A 166 10.07 26.15 18.16
CA ASP A 166 8.81 26.83 18.45
C ASP A 166 7.79 25.94 19.20
N GLY A 167 8.11 24.65 19.36
CA GLY A 167 7.28 23.66 20.03
C GLY A 167 6.31 22.92 19.11
N HIS A 168 6.34 23.19 17.81
CA HIS A 168 5.56 22.49 16.79
C HIS A 168 6.46 21.60 15.94
N THR A 169 6.08 20.33 15.75
CA THR A 169 6.90 19.42 14.94
C THR A 169 6.80 19.79 13.45
N ASP A 170 7.94 20.09 12.82
CA ASP A 170 8.03 20.34 11.39
C ASP A 170 8.26 19.06 10.59
N LEU A 171 8.09 19.17 9.27
CA LEU A 171 8.18 18.04 8.36
C LEU A 171 9.11 18.35 7.18
N LEU A 172 10.21 17.61 7.08
CA LEU A 172 11.10 17.60 5.92
C LEU A 172 10.74 16.44 5.01
N VAL A 173 10.48 16.72 3.73
CA VAL A 173 10.29 15.73 2.68
C VAL A 173 11.47 15.75 1.73
N VAL A 174 12.05 14.58 1.52
CA VAL A 174 13.18 14.38 0.62
C VAL A 174 12.65 13.84 -0.70
N ASN A 175 12.88 14.60 -1.77
CA ASN A 175 12.57 14.20 -3.13
C ASN A 175 13.85 14.09 -3.96
N PHE A 176 13.75 13.44 -5.11
CA PHE A 176 14.77 13.59 -6.12
C PHE A 176 14.73 14.99 -6.75
N GLY A 177 15.86 15.68 -6.68
CA GLY A 177 16.04 17.02 -7.25
C GLY A 177 15.43 18.16 -6.43
N GLU A 178 14.72 17.88 -5.34
CA GLU A 178 14.07 18.88 -4.51
C GLU A 178 13.99 18.43 -3.04
N LEU A 179 14.08 19.37 -2.11
CA LEU A 179 13.67 19.19 -0.71
C LEU A 179 12.50 20.10 -0.42
N ILE A 180 11.55 19.62 0.39
CA ILE A 180 10.43 20.43 0.88
C ILE A 180 10.49 20.45 2.40
N LEU A 181 10.70 21.61 2.99
CA LEU A 181 10.54 21.82 4.43
C LEU A 181 9.19 22.49 4.68
N PHE A 182 8.30 21.80 5.39
CA PHE A 182 7.04 22.35 5.89
C PHE A 182 7.25 22.86 7.30
N HIS A 183 7.13 24.16 7.49
CA HIS A 183 7.10 24.80 8.81
C HIS A 183 5.69 24.69 9.40
N ASN A 184 5.57 24.06 10.57
CA ASN A 184 4.32 23.94 11.29
C ASN A 184 4.04 25.22 12.08
N ARG A 185 2.79 25.69 12.08
CA ARG A 185 2.42 27.01 12.63
C ARG A 185 1.37 26.95 13.75
N GLY A 186 1.09 25.74 14.26
CA GLY A 186 0.04 25.49 15.25
C GLY A 186 -1.32 25.25 14.62
#